data_AF-A0A8J2Z1S7-F1
#
_entry.id   AF-A0A8J2Z1S7-F1
#
_cell.length_a   1.000
_cell.length_b   1.000
_cell.length_c   1.000
_cell.angle_alpha   90.00
_cell.angle_beta   90.00
_cell.angle_gamma   90.00
#
_symmetry.space_group_name_H-M   'P 1'
#
loop_
_entity.id
_entity.type
_entity.pdbx_description
1 polymer ?
#
loop_
_entity_poly.entity_id
_entity_poly.type
_entity_poly.pdbx_seq_one_letter_code
_entity_poly.pdbx_strand_id
1 'polypeptide(L)'
;MTDPFKIAPELLAKALVLVELDGILWDGATELRVYLKHYPDELSRALAWAGYRGPPLEAGGHDFGGAYGQAHWMFNPRRFNAASARAWVARQVSAAPPNP
;
A
#
# COMPACT_ATOMS: atom_id res chain seq x y z
N MET A 1 -10.32 9.74 21.28
CA MET A 1 -11.09 8.79 20.44
C MET A 1 -10.20 7.57 20.28
N THR A 2 -10.59 6.43 20.82
CA THR A 2 -9.78 5.19 20.77
C THR A 2 -9.92 4.57 19.38
N ASP A 3 -8.82 4.12 18.79
CA ASP A 3 -8.81 3.47 17.48
C ASP A 3 -9.68 2.18 17.53
N PRO A 4 -10.75 2.08 16.74
CA PRO A 4 -11.58 0.87 16.71
C PRO A 4 -10.94 -0.26 15.88
N PHE A 5 -9.84 0.01 15.18
CA PHE A 5 -9.10 -0.96 14.37
C PHE A 5 -7.92 -1.51 15.17
N LYS A 6 -7.54 -2.77 14.89
CA LYS A 6 -6.34 -3.39 15.49
C LYS A 6 -5.06 -2.97 14.77
N ILE A 7 -5.08 -1.84 14.06
CA ILE A 7 -3.96 -1.31 13.31
C ILE A 7 -3.22 -0.32 14.21
N ALA A 8 -1.91 -0.46 14.33
CA ALA A 8 -1.14 0.48 15.14
C ALA A 8 -1.25 1.90 14.55
N PRO A 9 -1.47 2.95 15.37
CA PRO A 9 -1.63 4.33 14.88
C PRO A 9 -0.48 4.82 14.00
N GLU A 10 0.76 4.39 14.28
CA GLU A 10 1.94 4.71 13.48
C GLU A 10 1.91 4.08 12.08
N LEU A 11 1.35 2.88 11.94
CA LEU A 11 1.14 2.24 10.64
C LEU A 11 0.08 2.99 9.85
N LEU A 12 -0.98 3.42 10.54
CA LEU A 12 -2.06 4.18 9.92
C LEU A 12 -1.60 5.56 9.45
N ALA A 13 -0.77 6.25 10.25
CA ALA A 13 -0.15 7.52 9.86
C ALA A 13 0.79 7.37 8.65
N LYS A 14 1.62 6.30 8.63
CA LYS A 14 2.45 5.98 7.45
C LYS A 14 1.61 5.73 6.20
N ALA A 15 0.54 4.96 6.33
CA ALA A 15 -0.36 4.68 5.22
C ALA A 15 -1.07 5.95 4.71
N LEU A 16 -1.46 6.87 5.59
CA LEU A 16 -2.03 8.17 5.20
C LEU A 16 -1.03 9.02 4.40
N VAL A 17 0.19 9.21 4.91
CA VAL A 17 1.23 9.98 4.22
C VAL A 17 1.52 9.38 2.84
N LEU A 18 1.57 8.06 2.73
CA LEU A 18 1.78 7.39 1.45
C LEU A 18 0.62 7.63 0.48
N VAL A 19 -0.63 7.52 0.93
CA VAL A 19 -1.80 7.83 0.09
C VAL A 19 -1.83 9.31 -0.36
N GLU A 20 -1.41 10.25 0.50
CA GLU A 20 -1.35 11.68 0.17
C GLU A 20 -0.26 12.02 -0.86
N LEU A 21 0.91 11.36 -0.75
CA LEU A 21 2.04 11.53 -1.66
C LEU A 21 1.87 10.80 -3.00
N ASP A 22 0.67 10.32 -3.32
CA ASP A 22 0.40 9.41 -4.45
C ASP A 22 1.31 8.16 -4.41
N GLY A 23 1.76 7.84 -3.21
CA GLY A 23 2.77 6.87 -2.87
C GLY A 23 2.18 5.48 -2.92
N ILE A 24 2.49 4.80 -4.01
CA ILE A 24 2.43 3.35 -4.05
C ILE A 24 3.28 2.82 -2.91
N LEU A 25 2.64 2.11 -2.00
CA LEU A 25 3.35 1.34 -1.01
C LEU A 25 4.21 0.30 -1.73
N TRP A 26 5.50 0.20 -1.40
CA TRP A 26 6.30 -0.97 -1.73
C TRP A 26 6.85 -1.48 -0.41
N ASP A 27 6.17 -2.49 0.14
CA ASP A 27 6.54 -2.99 1.45
C ASP A 27 6.93 -4.47 1.38
N GLY A 28 8.25 -4.66 1.29
CA GLY A 28 8.88 -5.97 1.41
C GLY A 28 8.99 -6.47 2.85
N ALA A 29 8.69 -5.67 3.89
CA ALA A 29 9.14 -5.97 5.25
C ALA A 29 8.24 -5.55 6.43
N THR A 30 7.00 -5.09 6.25
CA THR A 30 6.25 -4.52 7.38
C THR A 30 4.82 -5.07 7.52
N GLU A 31 4.28 -4.98 8.76
CA GLU A 31 2.92 -5.40 9.13
C GLU A 31 1.84 -4.82 8.20
N LEU A 32 2.12 -3.68 7.56
CA LEU A 32 1.23 -3.05 6.59
C LEU A 32 0.97 -3.94 5.37
N ARG A 33 1.94 -4.75 4.93
CA ARG A 33 1.75 -5.79 3.92
C ARG A 33 0.67 -6.80 4.30
N VAL A 34 0.60 -7.19 5.57
CA VAL A 34 -0.40 -8.17 6.05
C VAL A 34 -1.79 -7.58 5.91
N TYR A 35 -1.98 -6.33 6.32
CA TYR A 35 -3.24 -5.62 6.15
C TYR A 35 -3.59 -5.44 4.67
N LEU A 36 -2.63 -5.08 3.82
CA LEU A 36 -2.87 -4.94 2.37
C LEU A 36 -3.29 -6.25 1.70
N LYS A 37 -2.69 -7.37 2.09
CA LYS A 37 -2.93 -8.68 1.46
C LYS A 37 -4.17 -9.38 2.00
N HIS A 38 -4.40 -9.29 3.29
CA HIS A 38 -5.42 -10.10 3.98
C HIS A 38 -6.62 -9.29 4.47
N TYR A 39 -6.47 -7.98 4.68
CA TYR A 39 -7.48 -7.12 5.28
C TYR A 39 -7.62 -5.74 4.58
N PRO A 40 -7.70 -5.67 3.23
CA PRO A 40 -7.71 -4.40 2.51
C PRO A 40 -8.92 -3.52 2.89
N ASP A 41 -10.07 -4.13 3.14
CA ASP A 41 -11.30 -3.43 3.55
C ASP A 41 -11.20 -2.86 4.98
N GLU A 42 -10.47 -3.54 5.88
CA GLU A 42 -10.22 -3.04 7.23
C GLU A 42 -9.27 -1.84 7.19
N LEU A 43 -8.18 -1.95 6.42
CA LEU A 43 -7.23 -0.86 6.22
C LEU A 43 -7.90 0.36 5.58
N SER A 44 -8.76 0.16 4.57
CA SER A 44 -9.48 1.27 3.94
C SER A 44 -10.42 1.99 4.91
N ARG A 45 -11.15 1.25 5.77
CA ARG A 45 -12.00 1.84 6.81
C ARG A 45 -11.19 2.56 7.88
N ALA A 46 -10.04 2.01 8.29
CA ALA A 46 -9.14 2.65 9.23
C ALA A 46 -8.62 3.99 8.69
N LEU A 47 -8.23 4.02 7.42
CA LEU A 47 -7.78 5.25 6.77
C LEU A 47 -8.90 6.29 6.68
N ALA A 48 -10.12 5.85 6.35
CA ALA A 48 -11.28 6.74 6.31
C ALA A 48 -11.62 7.33 7.70
N TRP A 49 -11.47 6.54 8.76
CA TRP A 49 -11.63 6.99 10.14
C TRP A 49 -10.53 7.99 10.53
N ALA A 50 -9.28 7.76 10.10
CA ALA A 50 -8.14 8.61 10.39
C ALA A 50 -8.07 9.91 9.55
N GLY A 51 -9.04 10.14 8.66
CA GLY A 51 -9.19 11.42 7.95
C GLY A 51 -9.12 11.33 6.43
N TYR A 52 -8.89 10.16 5.85
CA TYR A 52 -8.97 9.98 4.41
C TYR A 52 -10.41 10.17 3.90
N ARG A 53 -10.60 11.10 2.96
CA ARG A 53 -11.92 11.43 2.38
C ARG A 53 -12.04 11.06 0.90
N GLY A 54 -11.07 10.32 0.36
CA GLY A 54 -11.09 9.90 -1.03
C GLY A 54 -12.04 8.72 -1.28
N PRO A 55 -12.14 8.28 -2.55
CA PRO A 55 -12.84 7.05 -2.91
C PRO A 55 -12.19 5.83 -2.23
N PRO A 56 -12.85 4.66 -2.23
CA PRO A 56 -12.22 3.42 -1.78
C PRO A 56 -10.84 3.23 -2.42
N LEU A 57 -9.85 2.89 -1.59
CA LEU A 57 -8.49 2.66 -2.06
C LEU A 57 -8.44 1.35 -2.84
N GLU A 58 -7.68 1.33 -3.93
CA GLU A 58 -7.42 0.11 -4.68
C GLU A 58 -6.07 -0.46 -4.24
N ALA A 59 -6.05 -1.77 -3.98
CA ALA A 59 -4.86 -2.51 -3.62
C ALA A 59 -4.56 -3.60 -4.65
N GLY A 60 -3.28 -3.93 -4.81
CA GLY A 60 -2.85 -5.00 -5.69
C GLY A 60 -1.50 -5.55 -5.29
N GLY A 61 -1.09 -6.63 -5.95
CA GLY A 61 0.24 -7.18 -5.79
C GLY A 61 0.72 -7.86 -7.06
N HIS A 62 2.04 -7.94 -7.20
CA HIS A 62 2.69 -8.66 -8.28
C HIS A 62 3.89 -9.43 -7.73
N ASP A 63 4.03 -10.68 -8.16
CA ASP A 63 5.20 -11.49 -7.89
C ASP A 63 6.22 -11.25 -9.01
N PHE A 64 7.40 -10.74 -8.64
CA PHE A 64 8.50 -10.48 -9.58
C PHE A 64 9.48 -11.67 -9.69
N GLY A 65 9.15 -12.80 -9.08
CA GLY A 65 9.98 -14.01 -9.09
C GLY A 65 11.19 -13.92 -8.14
N GLY A 66 11.93 -15.02 -8.05
CA GLY A 66 12.89 -15.31 -6.97
C GLY A 66 14.01 -14.30 -6.72
N ALA A 67 14.32 -13.40 -7.66
CA ALA A 67 15.35 -12.36 -7.48
C ALA A 67 14.84 -11.06 -6.85
N TYR A 68 13.52 -10.80 -6.91
CA TYR A 68 12.93 -9.51 -6.53
C TYR A 68 11.76 -9.63 -5.55
N GLY A 69 11.22 -10.84 -5.35
CA GLY A 69 10.14 -11.12 -4.40
C GLY A 69 8.78 -10.58 -4.84
N GLN A 70 7.87 -10.40 -3.88
CA GLN A 70 6.53 -9.87 -4.11
C GLN A 70 6.47 -8.38 -3.77
N ALA A 71 5.86 -7.58 -4.64
CA ALA A 71 5.50 -6.20 -4.31
C ALA A 71 3.98 -6.09 -4.15
N HIS A 72 3.57 -5.34 -3.14
CA HIS A 72 2.17 -5.02 -2.85
C HIS A 72 2.01 -3.52 -2.83
N TRP A 73 0.96 -3.00 -3.46
CA TRP A 73 0.68 -1.58 -3.55
C TRP A 73 -0.76 -1.24 -3.16
N MET A 74 -0.97 0.03 -2.80
CA MET A 74 -2.28 0.63 -2.61
C MET A 74 -2.27 2.07 -3.12
N PHE A 75 -3.35 2.53 -3.75
CA PHE A 75 -3.46 3.88 -4.29
C PHE A 75 -4.90 4.40 -4.29
N ASN A 76 -5.04 5.72 -4.45
CA ASN A 76 -6.31 6.39 -4.65
C ASN A 76 -6.70 6.36 -6.15
N PRO A 77 -7.80 5.70 -6.55
CA PRO A 77 -8.18 5.56 -7.96
C PRO A 77 -8.54 6.87 -8.68
N ARG A 78 -8.78 7.97 -7.94
CA ARG A 78 -8.95 9.30 -8.56
C ARG A 78 -7.65 9.90 -9.09
N ARG A 79 -6.51 9.48 -8.56
CA ARG A 79 -5.19 10.08 -8.85
C ARG A 79 -4.27 9.11 -9.58
N PHE A 80 -4.41 7.82 -9.31
CA PHE A 80 -3.64 6.76 -9.94
C PHE A 80 -4.56 5.65 -10.46
N ASN A 81 -4.11 4.87 -11.44
CA ASN A 81 -4.85 3.69 -11.90
C ASN A 81 -3.97 2.43 -11.82
N ALA A 82 -4.59 1.26 -11.90
CA ALA A 82 -3.90 -0.02 -11.74
C ALA A 82 -2.75 -0.25 -12.74
N ALA A 83 -2.88 0.22 -13.98
CA ALA A 83 -1.85 0.07 -15.00
C ALA A 83 -0.61 0.93 -14.68
N SER A 84 -0.84 2.20 -14.32
CA SER A 84 0.23 3.10 -13.86
C SER A 84 0.88 2.60 -12.58
N ALA A 85 0.10 2.06 -11.65
CA ALA A 85 0.61 1.49 -10.40
C ALA A 85 1.57 0.33 -10.67
N ARG A 86 1.14 -0.63 -11.50
CA ARG A 86 1.99 -1.75 -11.94
C ARG A 86 3.26 -1.27 -12.64
N ALA A 87 3.13 -0.31 -13.56
CA ALA A 87 4.28 0.21 -14.31
C ALA A 87 5.29 0.93 -13.41
N TRP A 88 4.83 1.68 -12.40
CA TRP A 88 5.70 2.33 -11.44
C TRP A 88 6.40 1.31 -10.55
N VAL A 89 5.67 0.33 -10.00
CA VAL A 89 6.25 -0.73 -9.17
C VAL A 89 7.29 -1.52 -9.96
N ALA A 90 6.99 -1.87 -11.22
CA ALA A 90 7.94 -2.57 -12.08
C ALA A 90 9.22 -1.75 -12.32
N ARG A 91 9.13 -0.42 -12.49
CA ARG A 91 10.32 0.44 -12.59
C ARG A 91 11.15 0.45 -11.31
N GLN A 92 10.49 0.52 -10.15
CA GLN A 92 11.19 0.49 -8.86
C GLN A 92 11.89 -0.84 -8.63
N VAL A 93 11.23 -1.96 -8.95
CA VAL A 93 11.81 -3.30 -8.85
C VAL A 93 13.00 -3.46 -9.80
N SER A 94 12.89 -3.02 -11.05
CA SER A 94 14.00 -3.06 -12.01
C SER A 94 15.17 -2.14 -11.62
N ALA A 95 14.91 -1.08 -10.86
CA ALA A 95 15.94 -0.16 -10.35
C ALA A 95 16.55 -0.62 -9.01
N ALA A 96 15.92 -1.58 -8.33
CA ALA A 96 16.41 -2.09 -7.07
C ALA A 96 17.46 -3.19 -7.28
N PRO A 97 18.50 -3.25 -6.43
CA PRO A 97 19.39 -4.40 -6.44
C PRO A 97 18.57 -5.67 -6.15
N PRO A 98 18.86 -6.80 -6.83
CA PRO A 98 18.20 -8.07 -6.50
C PRO A 98 18.41 -8.38 -5.02
N ASN A 99 17.40 -8.95 -4.37
CA ASN A 99 17.53 -9.39 -2.99
C ASN A 99 18.66 -10.44 -2.92
N PRO A 100 19.61 -10.31 -1.97
CA PRO A 100 20.71 -11.25 -1.82
C PRO A 100 20.24 -12.66 -1.44
#